data_AF-A0A838CMW1-F1
#
_entry.id   AF-A0A838CMW1-F1
#
_cell.length_a   1.000
_cell.length_b   1.000
_cell.length_c   1.000
_cell.angle_alpha   90.00
_cell.angle_beta   90.00
_cell.angle_gamma   90.00
#
_symmetry.space_group_name_H-M   'P 1'
#
loop_
_entity.id
_entity.type
_entity.pdbx_description
1 polymer ?
#
loop_
_entity_poly.entity_id
_entity_poly.type
_entity_poly.pdbx_seq_one_letter_code
_entity_poly.pdbx_strand_id
1 'polypeptide(L)'
;MKGKFTNERGAALVLVLLSIFLVMIFGAVLASQINNSGLQVKKSQHNVQAEALAVMGETYFIESIELLKTNQDPVVSIKEVWEEEKDSDLDGHREIDDNRRFNVELISSTLKDSGQFQMTYKSIGTAYGTNEEIVNTISLNSSSSEEDWIQDILDHKEELISNKKNGKYKTLNCRVDDCTDDVETICENNYCAIDEQGNIYLEGTLQLNGKGNNEHDIDLDKNLWVNGSTILKGNSSVSIDGFAYFEGSSLTMKGNTSIDIAGDAYFDFLGDNLSGSIEKDVVVRRNAYFEIEDTLPVDKEAFCIVGKSNVEGLGGQSCP
;
A
#
# COMPACT_ATOMS: atom_id res chain seq x y z
N MET A 1 -5.82 109.33 6.73
CA MET A 1 -5.58 107.98 7.29
C MET A 1 -4.48 107.32 6.47
N LYS A 2 -3.31 107.04 7.08
CA LYS A 2 -2.18 106.39 6.40
C LYS A 2 -2.52 104.91 6.17
N GLY A 3 -2.66 104.51 4.91
CA GLY A 3 -2.78 103.10 4.53
C GLY A 3 -1.45 102.38 4.78
N LYS A 4 -1.43 101.46 5.74
CA LYS A 4 -0.33 100.50 5.92
C LYS A 4 -0.42 99.52 4.75
N PHE A 5 0.49 99.62 3.79
CA PHE A 5 0.71 98.55 2.82
C PHE A 5 1.29 97.36 3.57
N THR A 6 0.50 96.30 3.71
CA THR A 6 0.92 95.02 4.27
C THR A 6 1.82 94.30 3.26
N ASN A 7 2.85 93.61 3.76
CA ASN A 7 3.88 92.97 2.95
C ASN A 7 3.39 91.61 2.41
N GLU A 8 2.41 91.62 1.52
CA GLU A 8 1.76 90.41 0.97
C GLU A 8 2.71 89.53 0.15
N ARG A 9 3.75 90.12 -0.47
CA ARG A 9 4.72 89.39 -1.29
C ARG A 9 5.62 88.45 -0.48
N GLY A 10 5.93 88.82 0.77
CA GLY A 10 6.69 87.96 1.68
C GLY A 10 5.88 86.76 2.18
N ALA A 11 4.59 86.97 2.46
CA ALA A 11 3.71 85.93 2.98
C ALA A 11 3.49 84.79 1.96
N ALA A 12 3.30 85.11 0.68
CA ALA A 12 3.12 84.10 -0.37
C ALA A 12 4.35 83.20 -0.53
N LEU A 13 5.56 83.77 -0.48
CA LEU A 13 6.81 83.02 -0.60
C LEU A 13 7.02 82.08 0.60
N VAL A 14 6.74 82.55 1.81
CA VAL A 14 6.82 81.71 3.02
C VAL A 14 5.80 80.56 2.95
N LEU A 15 4.58 80.81 2.46
CA LEU A 15 3.55 79.79 2.33
C LEU A 15 3.96 78.70 1.34
N VAL A 16 4.50 79.07 0.17
CA VAL A 16 4.99 78.10 -0.82
C VAL A 16 6.14 77.27 -0.22
N LEU A 17 7.10 77.91 0.43
CA LEU A 17 8.24 77.21 1.03
C LEU A 17 7.80 76.26 2.16
N LEU A 18 6.85 76.67 2.99
CA LEU A 18 6.23 75.83 4.00
C LEU A 18 5.49 74.64 3.38
N SER A 19 4.76 74.85 2.29
CA SER A 19 4.05 73.77 1.59
C SER A 19 5.01 72.73 1.00
N ILE A 20 6.10 73.19 0.37
CA ILE A 20 7.14 72.30 -0.16
C ILE A 20 7.78 71.51 0.98
N PHE A 21 8.09 72.16 2.10
CA PHE A 21 8.69 71.50 3.27
C PHE A 21 7.76 70.42 3.85
N LEU A 22 6.46 70.72 3.99
CA LEU A 22 5.48 69.74 4.44
C LEU A 22 5.37 68.54 3.48
N VAL A 23 5.34 68.80 2.17
CA VAL A 23 5.32 67.72 1.15
C VAL A 23 6.59 66.87 1.25
N MET A 24 7.76 67.45 1.50
CA MET A 24 9.00 66.67 1.69
C MET A 24 8.95 65.79 2.94
N ILE A 25 8.47 66.31 4.08
CA ILE A 25 8.34 65.51 5.31
C ILE A 25 7.36 64.36 5.10
N PHE A 26 6.16 64.64 4.56
CA PHE A 26 5.17 63.60 4.32
C PHE A 26 5.65 62.60 3.26
N GLY A 27 6.32 63.05 2.21
CA GLY A 27 6.90 62.18 1.18
C GLY A 27 7.92 61.21 1.76
N ALA A 28 8.82 61.67 2.63
CA ALA A 28 9.81 60.82 3.28
C ALA A 28 9.18 59.78 4.22
N VAL A 29 8.17 60.18 5.00
CA VAL A 29 7.45 59.25 5.89
C VAL A 29 6.70 58.18 5.10
N LEU A 30 5.99 58.57 4.02
CA LEU A 30 5.27 57.62 3.17
C LEU A 30 6.21 56.65 2.46
N ALA A 31 7.34 57.12 1.94
CA ALA A 31 8.35 56.26 1.30
C ALA A 31 8.90 55.19 2.28
N SER A 32 9.16 55.57 3.53
CA SER A 32 9.59 54.63 4.57
C SER A 32 8.52 53.58 4.90
N GLN A 33 7.26 54.00 5.01
CA GLN A 33 6.15 53.08 5.25
C GLN A 33 5.98 52.07 4.10
N ILE A 34 6.04 52.53 2.84
CA ILE A 34 5.93 51.65 1.66
C ILE A 34 7.05 50.60 1.64
N ASN A 35 8.30 50.99 1.93
CA ASN A 35 9.42 50.06 1.97
C ASN A 35 9.28 49.00 3.08
N ASN A 36 8.85 49.42 4.28
CA ASN A 36 8.62 48.50 5.40
C ASN A 36 7.46 47.53 5.11
N SER A 37 6.36 48.03 4.54
CA SER A 37 5.25 47.19 4.10
C SER A 37 5.69 46.20 3.02
N GLY A 38 6.52 46.61 2.07
CA GLY A 38 7.04 45.72 1.03
C GLY A 38 7.88 44.56 1.59
N LEU A 39 8.75 44.84 2.57
CA LEU A 39 9.52 43.80 3.26
C LEU A 39 8.63 42.86 4.08
N GLN A 40 7.61 43.41 4.76
CA GLN A 40 6.66 42.61 5.53
C GLN A 40 5.84 41.68 4.63
N VAL A 41 5.39 42.17 3.46
CA VAL A 41 4.67 41.35 2.48
C VAL A 41 5.56 40.21 1.97
N LYS A 42 6.81 40.48 1.61
CA LYS A 42 7.75 39.44 1.19
C LYS A 42 7.98 38.40 2.28
N LYS A 43 8.22 38.83 3.52
CA LYS A 43 8.36 37.94 4.67
C LYS A 43 7.11 37.07 4.84
N SER A 44 5.92 37.68 4.81
CA SER A 44 4.65 36.95 4.89
C SER A 44 4.51 35.93 3.76
N GLN A 45 4.92 36.26 2.53
CA GLN A 45 4.90 35.33 1.41
C GLN A 45 5.86 34.15 1.62
N HIS A 46 7.07 34.41 2.11
CA HIS A 46 8.04 33.35 2.40
C HIS A 46 7.54 32.43 3.52
N ASN A 47 6.97 32.98 4.59
CA ASN A 47 6.34 32.20 5.66
C ASN A 47 5.21 31.32 5.13
N VAL A 48 4.28 31.87 4.35
CA VAL A 48 3.17 31.08 3.75
C VAL A 48 3.68 29.96 2.85
N GLN A 49 4.76 30.22 2.10
CA GLN A 49 5.36 29.18 1.26
C GLN A 49 6.08 28.10 2.07
N ALA A 50 6.82 28.48 3.11
CA ALA A 50 7.46 27.54 4.02
C ALA A 50 6.41 26.65 4.73
N GLU A 51 5.31 27.24 5.19
CA GLU A 51 4.18 26.50 5.79
C GLU A 51 3.58 25.50 4.78
N ALA A 52 3.30 25.95 3.55
CA ALA A 52 2.78 25.06 2.51
C ALA A 52 3.73 23.89 2.18
N LEU A 53 5.05 24.11 2.22
CA LEU A 53 6.05 23.05 2.05
C LEU A 53 6.07 22.08 3.23
N ALA A 54 5.89 22.56 4.46
CA ALA A 54 5.77 21.70 5.63
C ALA A 54 4.52 20.80 5.52
N VAL A 55 3.38 21.34 5.07
CA VAL A 55 2.17 20.56 4.80
C VAL A 55 2.38 19.50 3.71
N MET A 56 3.13 19.84 2.64
CA MET A 56 3.49 18.86 1.60
C MET A 56 4.35 17.72 2.16
N GLY A 57 5.34 18.03 3.01
CA GLY A 57 6.17 17.02 3.66
C GLY A 57 5.35 16.10 4.57
N GLU A 58 4.41 16.66 5.33
CA GLU A 58 3.47 15.89 6.14
C GLU A 58 2.61 14.95 5.29
N THR A 59 2.05 15.46 4.18
CA THR A 59 1.23 14.65 3.27
C THR A 59 2.02 13.50 2.67
N TYR A 60 3.22 13.78 2.17
CA TYR A 60 4.12 12.77 1.60
C TYR A 60 4.47 11.67 2.61
N PHE A 61 4.72 12.06 3.86
CA PHE A 61 5.02 11.12 4.94
C PHE A 61 3.82 10.23 5.29
N ILE A 62 2.62 10.80 5.38
CA ILE A 62 1.38 10.05 5.62
C ILE A 62 1.14 9.05 4.48
N GLU A 63 1.25 9.48 3.23
CA GLU A 63 1.08 8.60 2.05
C GLU A 63 2.10 7.46 2.04
N SER A 64 3.36 7.75 2.39
CA SER A 64 4.42 6.73 2.48
C SER A 64 4.10 5.68 3.54
N ILE A 65 3.60 6.11 4.71
CA ILE A 65 3.12 5.20 5.76
C ILE A 65 1.92 4.37 5.29
N GLU A 66 0.99 4.97 4.53
CA GLU A 66 -0.17 4.26 3.99
C GLU A 66 0.21 3.18 2.97
N LEU A 67 1.19 3.45 2.11
CA LEU A 67 1.74 2.44 1.21
C LEU A 67 2.36 1.28 1.98
N LEU A 68 3.11 1.58 3.06
CA LEU A 68 3.71 0.55 3.91
C LEU A 68 2.66 -0.27 4.67
N LYS A 69 1.48 0.28 4.99
CA LYS A 69 0.37 -0.49 5.57
C LYS A 69 -0.18 -1.58 4.67
N THR A 70 0.01 -1.46 3.36
CA THR A 70 -0.47 -2.47 2.40
C THR A 70 0.46 -3.70 2.39
N ASN A 71 1.70 -3.55 2.86
CA ASN A 71 2.65 -4.64 3.04
C ASN A 71 2.48 -5.26 4.44
N GLN A 72 2.56 -6.59 4.53
CA GLN A 72 2.21 -7.34 5.74
C GLN A 72 3.07 -6.92 6.94
N ASP A 73 2.38 -6.53 8.02
CA ASP A 73 2.90 -5.92 9.25
C ASP A 73 3.43 -4.47 9.08
N PRO A 74 2.55 -3.45 9.16
CA PRO A 74 2.95 -2.05 9.08
C PRO A 74 3.95 -1.64 10.15
N VAL A 75 3.90 -2.28 11.33
CA VAL A 75 4.72 -1.85 12.47
C VAL A 75 6.16 -2.34 12.29
N VAL A 76 6.34 -3.58 11.85
CA VAL A 76 7.66 -4.15 11.55
C VAL A 76 8.27 -3.45 10.33
N SER A 77 7.50 -3.30 9.25
CA SER A 77 7.98 -2.67 8.01
C SER A 77 8.42 -1.21 8.22
N ILE A 78 7.63 -0.43 8.96
CA ILE A 78 7.99 0.99 9.23
C ILE A 78 9.21 1.08 10.13
N LYS A 79 9.34 0.20 11.13
CA LYS A 79 10.49 0.22 12.04
C LYS A 79 11.77 -0.19 11.32
N GLU A 80 11.74 -1.26 10.52
CA GLU A 80 12.89 -1.74 9.77
C GLU A 80 13.34 -0.72 8.72
N VAL A 81 12.40 -0.23 7.88
CA VAL A 81 12.71 0.79 6.86
C VAL A 81 13.30 2.03 7.51
N TRP A 82 12.75 2.52 8.62
CA TRP A 82 13.19 3.78 9.22
C TRP A 82 14.45 3.66 10.10
N GLU A 83 14.67 2.51 10.76
CA GLU A 83 15.86 2.29 11.58
C GLU A 83 17.06 1.83 10.76
N GLU A 84 16.87 1.06 9.69
CA GLU A 84 17.96 0.59 8.81
C GLU A 84 18.35 1.64 7.75
N GLU A 85 17.42 2.43 7.22
CA GLU A 85 17.70 3.43 6.17
C GLU A 85 17.95 4.84 6.70
N LYS A 86 18.59 4.96 7.86
CA LYS A 86 19.00 6.26 8.42
C LYS A 86 20.02 7.03 7.55
N ASP A 87 20.49 6.42 6.46
CA ASP A 87 21.48 6.93 5.50
C ASP A 87 20.97 6.91 4.04
N SER A 88 19.71 6.54 3.78
CA SER A 88 19.12 6.43 2.43
C SER A 88 18.04 7.51 2.20
N ASP A 89 17.67 7.75 0.94
CA ASP A 89 16.75 8.79 0.41
C ASP A 89 15.32 8.84 1.03
N LEU A 90 15.08 8.09 2.11
CA LEU A 90 13.85 8.05 2.91
C LEU A 90 13.87 8.94 4.15
N ASP A 91 15.02 9.51 4.53
CA ASP A 91 15.02 10.73 5.33
C ASP A 91 14.24 11.74 4.48
N GLY A 92 13.06 12.19 4.94
CA GLY A 92 12.00 12.82 4.13
C GLY A 92 12.34 14.19 3.52
N HIS A 93 13.61 14.38 3.19
CA HIS A 93 14.24 15.48 2.52
C HIS A 93 13.90 15.47 1.04
N ARG A 94 13.23 16.53 0.58
CA ARG A 94 13.03 16.75 -0.84
C ARG A 94 13.35 18.18 -1.20
N GLU A 95 14.33 18.36 -2.07
CA GLU A 95 14.66 19.65 -2.66
C GLU A 95 13.80 19.86 -3.92
N ILE A 96 12.98 20.91 -3.91
CA ILE A 96 12.18 21.31 -5.08
C ILE A 96 13.02 22.23 -5.97
N ASP A 97 13.75 23.15 -5.35
CA ASP A 97 14.78 23.99 -5.94
C ASP A 97 15.71 24.56 -4.85
N ASP A 98 16.74 25.31 -5.27
CA ASP A 98 17.76 25.93 -4.40
C ASP A 98 17.20 26.71 -3.18
N ASN A 99 15.94 27.16 -3.24
CA ASN A 99 15.32 27.97 -2.19
C ASN A 99 14.12 27.30 -1.53
N ARG A 100 13.66 26.15 -2.02
CA ARG A 100 12.43 25.49 -1.58
C ARG A 100 12.67 24.00 -1.35
N ARG A 101 12.48 23.57 -0.11
CA ARG A 101 12.61 22.18 0.30
C ARG A 101 11.70 21.87 1.47
N PHE A 102 11.42 20.59 1.68
CA PHE A 102 10.85 20.11 2.93
C PHE A 102 11.71 18.98 3.50
N ASN A 103 11.63 18.78 4.81
CA ASN A 103 12.26 17.69 5.54
C ASN A 103 11.27 17.11 6.55
N VAL A 104 11.22 15.79 6.72
CA VAL A 104 10.40 15.16 7.74
C VAL A 104 11.29 14.39 8.70
N GLU A 105 11.30 14.82 9.96
CA GLU A 105 12.12 14.25 11.01
C GLU A 105 11.26 13.46 12.00
N LEU A 106 11.64 12.21 12.26
CA LEU A 106 11.03 11.42 13.32
C LEU A 106 11.53 11.91 14.69
N ILE A 107 10.61 12.37 15.55
CA ILE A 107 10.94 12.82 16.92
C ILE A 107 10.98 11.64 17.88
N SER A 108 9.94 10.81 17.86
CA SER A 108 9.79 9.69 18.79
C SER A 108 8.84 8.64 18.26
N SER A 109 9.12 7.38 18.55
CA SER A 109 8.21 6.26 18.35
C SER A 109 8.02 5.50 19.66
N THR A 110 6.76 5.24 20.03
CA THR A 110 6.40 4.50 21.24
C THR A 110 5.40 3.42 20.88
N LEU A 111 5.72 2.17 21.20
CA LEU A 111 4.75 1.08 21.21
C LEU A 111 3.99 1.12 22.54
N LYS A 112 2.67 1.32 22.50
CA LYS A 112 1.83 1.23 23.70
C LYS A 112 1.50 -0.22 24.01
N ASP A 113 1.25 -0.51 25.28
CA ASP A 113 0.84 -1.83 25.79
C ASP A 113 -0.40 -2.40 25.08
N SER A 114 -1.19 -1.56 24.42
CA SER A 114 -2.36 -1.94 23.64
C SER A 114 -2.06 -2.39 22.20
N GLY A 115 -0.79 -2.60 21.83
CA GLY A 115 -0.39 -2.90 20.44
C GLY A 115 -0.53 -1.70 19.49
N GLN A 116 -0.81 -0.50 20.01
CA GLN A 116 -0.86 0.72 19.21
C GLN A 116 0.55 1.29 19.09
N PHE A 117 1.05 1.40 17.87
CA PHE A 117 2.31 2.07 17.58
C PHE A 117 2.04 3.56 17.35
N GLN A 118 2.59 4.42 18.20
CA GLN A 118 2.43 5.87 18.10
C GLN A 118 3.76 6.51 17.68
N MET A 119 3.68 7.36 16.66
CA MET A 119 4.84 7.99 16.05
C MET A 119 4.64 9.50 15.99
N THR A 120 5.56 10.26 16.58
CA THR A 120 5.59 11.73 16.52
C THR A 120 6.67 12.17 15.57
N TYR A 121 6.30 12.98 14.58
CA TYR A 121 7.19 13.48 13.55
C TYR A 121 7.07 15.01 13.44
N LYS A 122 8.06 15.61 12.80
CA LYS A 122 8.15 17.04 12.54
C LYS A 122 8.45 17.26 11.07
N SER A 123 7.51 17.88 10.35
CA SER A 123 7.71 18.34 8.99
C SER A 123 8.21 19.79 9.00
N ILE A 124 9.32 20.05 8.33
CA ILE A 124 9.98 21.36 8.23
C ILE A 124 9.95 21.79 6.78
N GLY A 125 9.26 22.88 6.47
CA GLY A 125 9.31 23.52 5.16
C GLY A 125 10.26 24.70 5.17
N THR A 126 11.17 24.79 4.20
CA THR A 126 12.08 25.92 4.01
C THR A 126 11.76 26.64 2.71
N ALA A 127 11.47 27.95 2.76
CA ALA A 127 11.32 28.81 1.60
C ALA A 127 12.13 30.10 1.76
N TYR A 128 13.07 30.35 0.86
CA TYR A 128 13.91 31.57 0.83
C TYR A 128 14.57 31.89 2.19
N GLY A 129 15.10 30.86 2.86
CA GLY A 129 15.75 30.95 4.16
C GLY A 129 14.81 31.13 5.36
N THR A 130 13.48 31.08 5.14
CA THR A 130 12.47 31.02 6.20
C THR A 130 12.07 29.58 6.41
N ASN A 131 11.97 29.15 7.67
CA ASN A 131 11.51 27.82 8.05
C ASN A 131 10.17 27.90 8.77
N GLU A 132 9.28 26.96 8.49
CA GLU A 132 8.06 26.71 9.25
C GLU A 132 8.02 25.22 9.62
N GLU A 133 7.53 24.91 10.81
CA GLU A 133 7.56 23.57 11.39
C GLU A 133 6.14 23.12 11.78
N ILE A 134 5.79 21.89 11.41
CA ILE A 134 4.54 21.24 11.79
C ILE A 134 4.91 19.96 12.54
N VAL A 135 4.46 19.86 13.79
CA VAL A 135 4.65 18.66 14.63
C VAL A 135 3.32 17.95 14.75
N ASN A 136 3.29 16.68 14.38
CA ASN A 136 2.08 15.87 14.44
C ASN A 136 2.40 14.45 14.92
N THR A 137 1.36 13.72 15.29
CA THR A 137 1.45 12.36 15.81
C THR A 137 0.49 11.45 15.08
N ILE A 138 1.02 10.42 14.44
CA ILE A 138 0.23 9.34 13.83
C ILE A 138 0.16 8.19 14.82
N SER A 139 -1.03 7.62 14.96
CA SER A 139 -1.23 6.39 15.71
C SER A 139 -1.62 5.29 14.74
N LEU A 140 -0.77 4.29 14.62
CA LEU A 140 -1.03 3.06 13.90
C LEU A 140 -1.60 2.08 14.91
N ASN A 141 -2.87 1.75 14.77
CA ASN A 141 -3.38 0.59 15.46
C ASN A 141 -2.77 -0.61 14.72
N SER A 142 -2.07 -1.48 15.45
CA SER A 142 -1.90 -2.85 14.95
C SER A 142 -3.30 -3.44 14.91
N SER A 143 -3.99 -3.32 13.77
CA SER A 143 -5.25 -4.01 13.50
C SER A 143 -4.98 -5.47 13.18
N SER A 144 -4.12 -6.09 13.96
CA SER A 144 -4.02 -7.54 13.95
C SER A 144 -4.06 -8.01 15.39
N SER A 145 -5.28 -8.15 15.90
CA SER A 145 -5.53 -9.34 16.72
C SER A 145 -5.01 -10.55 15.93
N GLU A 146 -4.56 -11.62 16.61
CA GLU A 146 -4.08 -12.84 15.93
C GLU A 146 -5.11 -13.43 14.96
N GLU A 147 -6.37 -12.95 14.98
CA GLU A 147 -7.48 -13.40 14.14
C GLU A 147 -7.82 -12.44 12.97
N ASP A 148 -7.32 -11.19 12.92
CA ASP A 148 -7.78 -10.23 11.90
C ASP A 148 -7.34 -10.64 10.48
N TRP A 149 -6.13 -11.22 10.34
CA TRP A 149 -5.64 -11.71 9.05
C TRP A 149 -6.43 -12.93 8.55
N ILE A 150 -7.03 -13.70 9.47
CA ILE A 150 -7.93 -14.81 9.12
C ILE A 150 -9.21 -14.22 8.53
N GLN A 151 -9.76 -13.18 9.16
CA GLN A 151 -10.96 -12.52 8.66
C GLN A 151 -10.72 -11.86 7.31
N ASP A 152 -9.56 -11.24 7.08
CA ASP A 152 -9.20 -10.68 5.76
C ASP A 152 -9.21 -11.75 4.66
N ILE A 153 -8.68 -12.95 4.94
CA ILE A 153 -8.73 -14.09 4.01
C ILE A 153 -10.18 -14.52 3.75
N LEU A 154 -10.99 -14.64 4.81
CA LEU A 154 -12.39 -15.05 4.70
C LEU A 154 -13.25 -14.01 3.96
N ASP A 155 -12.99 -12.72 4.16
CA ASP A 155 -13.67 -11.63 3.48
C ASP A 155 -13.33 -11.61 1.99
N HIS A 156 -12.06 -11.79 1.62
CA HIS A 156 -11.65 -11.92 0.22
C HIS A 156 -12.27 -13.16 -0.45
N LYS A 157 -12.36 -14.30 0.26
CA LYS A 157 -13.09 -15.49 -0.20
C LYS A 157 -14.54 -15.13 -0.56
N GLU A 158 -15.26 -14.48 0.36
CA GLU A 158 -16.66 -14.10 0.14
C GLU A 158 -16.82 -13.09 -1.00
N GLU A 159 -15.88 -12.15 -1.16
CA GLU A 159 -15.88 -11.21 -2.28
C GLU A 159 -15.75 -11.93 -3.63
N LEU A 160 -14.80 -12.87 -3.76
CA LEU A 160 -14.63 -13.66 -4.98
C LEU A 160 -15.87 -14.49 -5.32
N ILE A 161 -16.52 -15.08 -4.32
CA ILE A 161 -17.78 -15.83 -4.47
C ILE A 161 -18.95 -14.91 -4.84
N SER A 162 -19.00 -13.69 -4.29
CA SER A 162 -20.02 -12.69 -4.61
C SER A 162 -19.87 -12.19 -6.04
N ASN A 163 -18.63 -11.89 -6.46
CA ASN A 163 -18.31 -11.49 -7.82
C ASN A 163 -18.83 -12.56 -8.78
N LYS A 164 -18.51 -13.85 -8.53
CA LYS A 164 -19.02 -15.02 -9.27
C LYS A 164 -20.53 -14.97 -9.54
N LYS A 165 -21.35 -14.61 -8.55
CA LYS A 165 -22.82 -14.58 -8.70
C LYS A 165 -23.32 -13.39 -9.55
N ASN A 166 -22.56 -12.31 -9.63
CA ASN A 166 -23.01 -11.03 -10.18
C ASN A 166 -22.34 -10.64 -11.52
N GLY A 167 -21.21 -11.25 -11.88
CA GLY A 167 -20.39 -10.88 -13.03
C GLY A 167 -20.82 -11.44 -14.39
N LYS A 168 -20.38 -10.76 -15.46
CA LYS A 168 -20.40 -11.25 -16.84
C LYS A 168 -19.07 -11.96 -17.12
N TYR A 169 -19.07 -13.29 -17.10
CA TYR A 169 -17.86 -14.06 -17.39
C TYR A 169 -17.61 -14.21 -18.87
N LYS A 170 -16.33 -14.25 -19.25
CA LYS A 170 -15.91 -14.93 -20.46
C LYS A 170 -15.66 -16.39 -20.09
N THR A 171 -16.42 -17.30 -20.69
CA THR A 171 -16.17 -18.74 -20.56
C THR A 171 -14.85 -19.05 -21.25
N LEU A 172 -13.91 -19.68 -20.53
CA LEU A 172 -12.70 -20.22 -21.13
C LEU A 172 -13.02 -21.64 -21.61
N ASN A 173 -12.56 -22.01 -22.82
CA ASN A 173 -12.65 -23.39 -23.30
C ASN A 173 -11.65 -24.26 -22.53
N CYS A 174 -11.99 -24.62 -21.29
CA CYS A 174 -11.25 -25.59 -20.51
C CYS A 174 -11.68 -26.97 -21.00
N ARG A 175 -10.72 -27.72 -21.55
CA ARG A 175 -10.97 -29.06 -22.07
C ARG A 175 -11.04 -30.02 -20.89
N VAL A 176 -12.26 -30.47 -20.57
CA VAL A 176 -12.50 -31.58 -19.63
C VAL A 176 -12.19 -32.87 -20.38
N ASP A 177 -10.99 -33.41 -20.20
CA ASP A 177 -10.49 -34.54 -21.02
C ASP A 177 -11.05 -35.93 -20.63
N ASP A 178 -11.99 -36.03 -19.68
CA ASP A 178 -12.49 -37.32 -19.18
C ASP A 178 -14.03 -37.43 -19.09
N CYS A 179 -14.73 -36.81 -20.03
CA CYS A 179 -16.14 -37.13 -20.29
C CYS A 179 -16.21 -38.42 -21.11
N THR A 180 -16.15 -39.58 -20.46
CA THR A 180 -16.47 -40.85 -21.11
C THR A 180 -17.93 -40.83 -21.55
N ASP A 181 -18.22 -41.24 -22.79
CA ASP A 181 -19.50 -41.07 -23.52
C ASP A 181 -20.75 -41.72 -22.86
N ASP A 182 -20.62 -42.36 -21.68
CA ASP A 182 -21.67 -43.20 -21.09
C ASP A 182 -22.35 -42.60 -19.84
N VAL A 183 -21.98 -41.40 -19.36
CA VAL A 183 -22.67 -40.75 -18.22
C VAL A 183 -22.89 -39.24 -18.48
N GLU A 184 -24.04 -38.91 -19.09
CA GLU A 184 -24.50 -37.54 -19.37
C GLU A 184 -24.57 -36.61 -18.15
N THR A 185 -24.52 -37.13 -16.92
CA THR A 185 -24.85 -36.38 -15.70
C THR A 185 -23.65 -35.78 -14.94
N ILE A 186 -22.41 -36.13 -15.27
CA ILE A 186 -21.21 -35.69 -14.50
C ILE A 186 -20.47 -34.53 -15.18
N CYS A 187 -20.68 -34.31 -16.48
CA CYS A 187 -19.99 -33.25 -17.23
C CYS A 187 -20.68 -31.88 -17.18
N GLU A 188 -21.86 -31.77 -16.56
CA GLU A 188 -22.63 -30.51 -16.51
C GLU A 188 -22.09 -29.50 -15.48
N ASN A 189 -21.19 -29.91 -14.57
CA ASN A 189 -20.74 -29.07 -13.45
C ASN A 189 -19.30 -28.56 -13.56
N ASN A 190 -18.55 -28.91 -14.60
CA ASN A 190 -17.19 -28.39 -14.79
C ASN A 190 -17.25 -27.04 -15.51
N TYR A 191 -17.05 -25.95 -14.77
CA TYR A 191 -17.20 -24.58 -15.23
C TYR A 191 -15.88 -23.83 -15.09
N CYS A 192 -15.43 -23.21 -16.18
CA CYS A 192 -14.18 -22.47 -16.23
C CYS A 192 -14.44 -21.06 -16.75
N ALA A 193 -14.18 -20.05 -15.93
CA ALA A 193 -14.54 -18.68 -16.24
C ALA A 193 -13.47 -17.69 -15.83
N ILE A 194 -13.42 -16.58 -16.57
CA ILE A 194 -12.62 -15.41 -16.24
C ILE A 194 -13.54 -14.20 -16.10
N ASP A 195 -13.39 -13.45 -15.01
CA ASP A 195 -14.11 -12.20 -14.81
C ASP A 195 -13.46 -11.01 -15.56
N GLU A 196 -13.98 -9.80 -15.35
CA GLU A 196 -13.46 -8.59 -16.00
C GLU A 196 -12.11 -8.14 -15.43
N GLN A 197 -11.76 -8.61 -14.22
CA GLN A 197 -10.52 -8.33 -13.51
C GLN A 197 -9.41 -9.32 -13.86
N GLY A 198 -9.75 -10.43 -14.53
CA GLY A 198 -8.81 -11.48 -14.92
C GLY A 198 -8.71 -12.62 -13.90
N ASN A 199 -9.57 -12.67 -12.88
CA ASN A 199 -9.61 -13.76 -11.92
C ASN A 199 -10.19 -15.02 -12.58
N ILE A 200 -9.63 -16.17 -12.27
CA ILE A 200 -10.04 -17.46 -12.83
C ILE A 200 -10.85 -18.24 -11.82
N TYR A 201 -11.99 -18.76 -12.27
CA TYR A 201 -12.90 -19.59 -11.52
C TYR A 201 -13.02 -20.96 -12.18
N LEU A 202 -12.67 -22.01 -11.45
CA LEU A 202 -12.78 -23.39 -11.88
C LEU A 202 -13.68 -24.17 -10.92
N GLU A 203 -14.83 -24.61 -11.41
CA GLU A 203 -15.60 -25.69 -10.83
C GLU A 203 -15.10 -27.01 -11.44
N GLY A 204 -14.70 -27.95 -10.59
CA GLY A 204 -14.19 -29.24 -11.02
C GLY A 204 -12.70 -29.42 -10.75
N THR A 205 -12.07 -30.33 -11.50
CA THR A 205 -10.69 -30.73 -11.25
C THR A 205 -9.70 -29.89 -12.05
N LEU A 206 -8.77 -29.21 -11.38
CA LEU A 206 -7.57 -28.65 -12.01
C LEU A 206 -6.57 -29.78 -12.23
N GLN A 207 -6.35 -30.20 -13.46
CA GLN A 207 -5.42 -31.31 -13.74
C GLN A 207 -4.33 -30.93 -14.74
N LEU A 208 -3.07 -31.01 -14.31
CA LEU A 208 -1.89 -30.94 -15.16
C LEU A 208 -1.19 -32.30 -15.19
N ASN A 209 -1.03 -32.86 -16.38
CA ASN A 209 -0.37 -34.15 -16.59
C ASN A 209 0.89 -33.96 -17.44
N GLY A 210 1.93 -33.42 -16.83
CA GLY A 210 3.24 -33.37 -17.44
C GLY A 210 3.74 -34.75 -17.83
N LYS A 211 4.27 -34.89 -19.05
CA LYS A 211 4.82 -36.15 -19.56
C LYS A 211 6.25 -35.94 -20.08
N GLY A 212 7.18 -36.71 -19.53
CA GLY A 212 8.59 -36.66 -19.93
C GLY A 212 9.27 -35.37 -19.44
N ASN A 213 10.09 -34.76 -20.30
CA ASN A 213 10.83 -33.54 -19.98
C ASN A 213 10.07 -32.24 -20.33
N ASN A 214 8.80 -32.32 -20.71
CA ASN A 214 8.02 -31.14 -21.05
C ASN A 214 7.41 -30.57 -19.76
N GLU A 215 7.72 -29.31 -19.50
CA GLU A 215 7.10 -28.53 -18.43
C GLU A 215 5.68 -28.11 -18.86
N HIS A 216 4.75 -28.20 -17.93
CA HIS A 216 3.38 -27.77 -18.09
C HIS A 216 3.07 -26.75 -17.01
N ASP A 217 3.10 -25.48 -17.41
CA ASP A 217 3.04 -24.38 -16.48
C ASP A 217 1.75 -23.59 -16.69
N ILE A 218 1.12 -23.24 -15.57
CA ILE A 218 0.06 -22.24 -15.52
C ILE A 218 0.63 -21.03 -14.79
N ASP A 219 0.56 -19.86 -15.41
CA ASP A 219 1.01 -18.60 -14.83
C ASP A 219 -0.15 -17.59 -14.84
N LEU A 220 -0.50 -17.09 -13.66
CA LEU A 220 -1.68 -16.26 -13.43
C LEU A 220 -1.32 -14.96 -12.71
N ASP A 221 -1.43 -13.82 -13.40
CA ASP A 221 -1.24 -12.47 -12.83
C ASP A 221 -2.29 -12.07 -11.76
N LYS A 222 -3.30 -12.92 -11.52
CA LYS A 222 -4.54 -12.61 -10.80
C LYS A 222 -4.95 -13.77 -9.89
N ASN A 223 -6.16 -13.70 -9.34
CA ASN A 223 -6.63 -14.69 -8.37
C ASN A 223 -7.06 -15.99 -9.05
N LEU A 224 -6.86 -17.11 -8.35
CA LEU A 224 -7.33 -18.43 -8.76
C LEU A 224 -8.31 -18.99 -7.73
N TRP A 225 -9.48 -19.42 -8.20
CA TRP A 225 -10.49 -20.11 -7.41
C TRP A 225 -10.74 -21.50 -8.01
N VAL A 226 -10.48 -22.55 -7.23
CA VAL A 226 -10.73 -23.94 -7.60
C VAL A 226 -11.67 -24.56 -6.57
N ASN A 227 -12.86 -24.97 -7.03
CA ASN A 227 -13.81 -25.76 -6.27
C ASN A 227 -13.82 -27.19 -6.81
N GLY A 228 -13.02 -28.05 -6.19
CA GLY A 228 -12.74 -29.42 -6.65
C GLY A 228 -11.26 -29.77 -6.59
N SER A 229 -10.88 -30.97 -7.05
CA SER A 229 -9.51 -31.49 -6.84
C SER A 229 -8.45 -30.78 -7.69
N THR A 230 -7.26 -30.60 -7.14
CA THR A 230 -6.07 -30.15 -7.87
C THR A 230 -5.09 -31.32 -8.00
N ILE A 231 -4.81 -31.72 -9.24
CA ILE A 231 -3.99 -32.88 -9.58
C ILE A 231 -2.84 -32.43 -10.48
N LEU A 232 -1.64 -32.36 -9.92
CA LEU A 232 -0.41 -32.06 -10.65
C LEU A 232 0.42 -33.33 -10.76
N LYS A 233 0.80 -33.69 -11.99
CA LYS A 233 1.59 -34.90 -12.28
C LYS A 233 2.76 -34.60 -13.21
N GLY A 234 3.82 -35.40 -13.11
CA GLY A 234 4.98 -35.30 -14.00
C GLY A 234 5.81 -34.06 -13.70
N ASN A 235 6.09 -33.25 -14.72
CA ASN A 235 6.75 -31.95 -14.59
C ASN A 235 5.71 -30.85 -14.83
N SER A 236 5.06 -30.36 -13.78
CA SER A 236 4.00 -29.34 -13.90
C SER A 236 4.11 -28.29 -12.81
N SER A 237 3.96 -27.02 -13.15
CA SER A 237 3.95 -25.93 -12.17
C SER A 237 2.72 -25.04 -12.29
N VAL A 238 2.32 -24.43 -11.18
CA VAL A 238 1.27 -23.40 -11.14
C VAL A 238 1.82 -22.20 -10.38
N SER A 239 1.85 -21.03 -11.01
CA SER A 239 2.23 -19.76 -10.40
C SER A 239 1.03 -18.81 -10.37
N ILE A 240 0.81 -18.17 -9.24
CA ILE A 240 -0.35 -17.32 -8.96
C ILE A 240 0.14 -16.06 -8.26
N ASP A 241 0.13 -14.92 -8.96
CA ASP A 241 0.51 -13.63 -8.38
C ASP A 241 -0.53 -13.10 -7.37
N GLY A 242 -1.79 -13.52 -7.53
CA GLY A 242 -2.91 -13.11 -6.70
C GLY A 242 -3.20 -14.04 -5.53
N PHE A 243 -4.43 -13.95 -5.05
CA PHE A 243 -5.00 -14.82 -4.04
C PHE A 243 -5.33 -16.20 -4.63
N ALA A 244 -5.03 -17.27 -3.88
CA ALA A 244 -5.36 -18.63 -4.28
C ALA A 244 -6.38 -19.27 -3.35
N TYR A 245 -7.39 -19.90 -3.93
CA TYR A 245 -8.47 -20.52 -3.20
C TYR A 245 -8.73 -21.94 -3.69
N PHE A 246 -8.63 -22.90 -2.78
CA PHE A 246 -8.85 -24.32 -3.03
C PHE A 246 -9.92 -24.83 -2.06
N GLU A 247 -11.14 -25.09 -2.53
CA GLU A 247 -12.30 -25.55 -1.72
C GLU A 247 -12.83 -26.89 -2.17
N GLY A 248 -13.35 -27.66 -1.19
CA GLY A 248 -13.89 -28.99 -1.44
C GLY A 248 -12.88 -29.92 -2.13
N SER A 249 -11.60 -29.62 -1.96
CA SER A 249 -10.55 -30.03 -2.88
C SER A 249 -9.71 -31.17 -2.29
N SER A 250 -9.08 -31.96 -3.14
CA SER A 250 -7.92 -32.77 -2.76
C SER A 250 -6.72 -32.26 -3.55
N LEU A 251 -5.57 -32.14 -2.91
CA LEU A 251 -4.33 -31.75 -3.57
C LEU A 251 -3.46 -32.98 -3.79
N THR A 252 -3.40 -33.47 -5.03
CA THR A 252 -2.54 -34.58 -5.42
C THR A 252 -1.40 -34.07 -6.28
N MET A 253 -0.17 -34.12 -5.76
CA MET A 253 1.04 -33.71 -6.45
C MET A 253 1.96 -34.92 -6.62
N LYS A 254 2.36 -35.27 -7.84
CA LYS A 254 3.20 -36.45 -8.11
C LYS A 254 4.25 -36.18 -9.18
N GLY A 255 5.53 -36.35 -8.85
CA GLY A 255 6.64 -36.08 -9.75
C GLY A 255 7.36 -34.81 -9.33
N ASN A 256 7.82 -34.03 -10.29
CA ASN A 256 8.41 -32.72 -10.06
C ASN A 256 7.33 -31.64 -10.28
N THR A 257 6.59 -31.33 -9.22
CA THR A 257 5.43 -30.45 -9.31
C THR A 257 5.51 -29.35 -8.30
N SER A 258 5.07 -28.14 -8.65
CA SER A 258 5.09 -27.00 -7.74
C SER A 258 3.85 -26.12 -7.87
N ILE A 259 3.48 -25.49 -6.77
CA ILE A 259 2.52 -24.38 -6.70
C ILE A 259 3.22 -23.23 -5.99
N ASP A 260 3.34 -22.06 -6.62
CA ASP A 260 3.85 -20.83 -6.00
C ASP A 260 2.76 -19.76 -6.02
N ILE A 261 2.39 -19.27 -4.83
CA ILE A 261 1.34 -18.28 -4.61
C ILE A 261 1.97 -17.04 -4.01
N ALA A 262 2.05 -15.96 -4.78
CA ALA A 262 2.60 -14.69 -4.31
C ALA A 262 1.67 -13.96 -3.34
N GLY A 263 0.35 -14.20 -3.43
CA GLY A 263 -0.66 -13.65 -2.54
C GLY A 263 -0.93 -14.50 -1.30
N ASP A 264 -2.10 -14.26 -0.70
CA ASP A 264 -2.63 -15.08 0.40
C ASP A 264 -3.37 -16.31 -0.15
N ALA A 265 -3.50 -17.35 0.67
CA ALA A 265 -4.11 -18.61 0.27
C ALA A 265 -5.16 -19.12 1.26
N TYR A 266 -6.21 -19.74 0.72
CA TYR A 266 -7.21 -20.47 1.47
C TYR A 266 -7.27 -21.92 1.00
N PHE A 267 -7.19 -22.84 1.96
CA PHE A 267 -7.20 -24.27 1.72
C PHE A 267 -8.31 -24.93 2.54
N ASP A 268 -9.34 -25.43 1.87
CA ASP A 268 -10.33 -26.35 2.40
C ASP A 268 -10.19 -27.69 1.65
N PHE A 269 -9.49 -28.61 2.32
CA PHE A 269 -9.17 -29.93 1.79
C PHE A 269 -9.99 -31.00 2.51
N LEU A 270 -10.89 -31.67 1.79
CA LEU A 270 -11.77 -32.71 2.34
C LEU A 270 -11.13 -34.13 2.37
N GLY A 271 -9.80 -34.28 2.37
CA GLY A 271 -9.19 -35.63 2.47
C GLY A 271 -7.66 -35.78 2.36
N ASP A 272 -7.20 -36.98 2.74
CA ASP A 272 -5.82 -37.41 3.11
C ASP A 272 -4.76 -37.59 1.99
N ASN A 273 -4.90 -37.04 0.79
CA ASN A 273 -4.02 -37.44 -0.34
C ASN A 273 -3.03 -36.38 -0.83
N LEU A 274 -2.37 -35.65 0.07
CA LEU A 274 -1.06 -35.08 -0.26
C LEU A 274 -0.05 -36.23 -0.39
N SER A 275 0.38 -36.52 -1.62
CA SER A 275 1.36 -37.56 -1.93
C SER A 275 2.52 -36.99 -2.75
N GLY A 276 3.11 -35.91 -2.25
CA GLY A 276 4.24 -35.19 -2.85
C GLY A 276 5.58 -35.91 -2.67
N SER A 277 6.56 -35.56 -3.51
CA SER A 277 7.88 -36.18 -3.52
C SER A 277 8.86 -35.37 -2.66
N ILE A 278 8.86 -35.58 -1.34
CA ILE A 278 9.95 -35.25 -0.39
C ILE A 278 10.43 -33.76 -0.36
N GLU A 279 9.84 -32.83 -1.11
CA GLU A 279 10.17 -31.40 -1.14
C GLU A 279 8.92 -30.53 -0.94
N LYS A 280 9.13 -29.25 -0.59
CA LYS A 280 8.05 -28.28 -0.35
C LYS A 280 7.42 -27.89 -1.68
N ASP A 281 6.38 -28.63 -2.04
CA ASP A 281 5.70 -28.54 -3.33
C ASP A 281 4.75 -27.33 -3.43
N VAL A 282 4.30 -26.76 -2.30
CA VAL A 282 3.41 -25.59 -2.27
C VAL A 282 4.06 -24.45 -1.48
N VAL A 283 4.29 -23.32 -2.13
CA VAL A 283 4.82 -22.11 -1.51
C VAL A 283 3.75 -21.02 -1.50
N VAL A 284 3.52 -20.44 -0.33
CA VAL A 284 2.66 -19.25 -0.15
C VAL A 284 3.51 -18.13 0.41
N ARG A 285 3.66 -17.06 -0.36
CA ARG A 285 4.53 -15.93 -0.01
C ARG A 285 3.91 -14.98 1.02
N ARG A 286 2.59 -15.06 1.23
CA ARG A 286 1.87 -14.33 2.28
C ARG A 286 1.23 -15.28 3.29
N ASN A 287 0.00 -15.01 3.74
CA ASN A 287 -0.69 -15.80 4.75
C ASN A 287 -1.43 -16.99 4.13
N ALA A 288 -1.56 -18.08 4.89
CA ALA A 288 -2.34 -19.24 4.48
C ALA A 288 -3.29 -19.68 5.59
N TYR A 289 -4.58 -19.71 5.27
CA TYR A 289 -5.61 -20.27 6.11
C TYR A 289 -5.97 -21.68 5.66
N PHE A 290 -6.01 -22.61 6.61
CA PHE A 290 -6.42 -23.98 6.41
C PHE A 290 -7.72 -24.25 7.17
N GLU A 291 -8.78 -24.56 6.46
CA GLU A 291 -10.00 -25.14 7.04
C GLU A 291 -9.74 -26.64 7.25
N ILE A 292 -9.49 -27.03 8.50
CA ILE A 292 -9.14 -28.40 8.88
C ILE A 292 -10.28 -28.97 9.70
N GLU A 293 -10.90 -30.07 9.23
CA GLU A 293 -11.68 -30.93 10.12
C GLU A 293 -10.73 -31.67 11.07
N ASP A 294 -11.04 -31.70 12.38
CA ASP A 294 -10.23 -32.20 13.53
C ASP A 294 -9.49 -33.56 13.34
N THR A 295 -9.72 -34.27 12.23
CA THR A 295 -9.22 -35.62 11.95
C THR A 295 -8.22 -35.75 10.81
N LEU A 296 -7.93 -34.70 10.02
CA LEU A 296 -7.09 -34.83 8.82
C LEU A 296 -5.68 -34.24 9.00
N PRO A 297 -4.60 -35.04 8.95
CA PRO A 297 -3.23 -34.54 9.03
C PRO A 297 -2.86 -33.82 7.73
N VAL A 298 -2.69 -32.50 7.81
CA VAL A 298 -1.99 -31.74 6.76
C VAL A 298 -0.53 -32.19 6.75
N ASP A 299 -0.04 -32.63 5.58
CA ASP A 299 1.39 -32.91 5.39
C ASP A 299 2.17 -31.59 5.39
N LYS A 300 2.61 -31.18 6.58
CA LYS A 300 3.29 -29.89 6.79
C LYS A 300 4.59 -29.78 5.99
N GLU A 301 5.20 -30.89 5.60
CA GLU A 301 6.46 -30.89 4.86
C GLU A 301 6.26 -30.48 3.40
N ALA A 302 5.05 -30.62 2.85
CA ALA A 302 4.72 -30.21 1.49
C ALA A 302 4.46 -28.69 1.36
N PHE A 303 4.26 -27.98 2.47
CA PHE A 303 3.94 -26.56 2.47
C PHE A 303 5.10 -25.69 2.97
N CYS A 304 5.28 -24.55 2.32
CA CYS A 304 6.12 -23.47 2.77
C CYS A 304 5.33 -22.16 2.83
N ILE A 305 5.02 -21.68 4.03
CA ILE A 305 4.28 -20.43 4.20
C ILE A 305 5.22 -19.38 4.81
N VAL A 306 5.47 -18.31 4.05
CA VAL A 306 6.33 -17.19 4.48
C VAL A 306 5.60 -16.33 5.52
N GLY A 307 4.32 -16.02 5.30
CA GLY A 307 3.49 -15.25 6.22
C GLY A 307 2.90 -16.10 7.36
N LYS A 308 1.73 -15.71 7.85
CA LYS A 308 1.05 -16.38 8.97
C LYS A 308 0.26 -17.60 8.51
N SER A 309 0.10 -18.56 9.41
CA SER A 309 -0.82 -19.69 9.24
C SER A 309 -1.54 -19.99 10.53
N ASN A 310 -2.80 -20.44 10.42
CA ASN A 310 -3.60 -20.92 11.55
C ASN A 310 -3.20 -22.34 11.98
N VAL A 311 -2.33 -23.00 11.22
CA VAL A 311 -1.76 -24.31 11.57
C VAL A 311 -0.44 -24.12 12.29
N GLU A 312 -0.36 -24.63 13.52
CA GLU A 312 0.85 -24.53 14.34
C GLU A 312 2.07 -25.10 13.61
N GLY A 313 3.13 -24.30 13.50
CA GLY A 313 4.39 -24.67 12.85
C GLY A 313 4.40 -24.55 11.32
N LEU A 314 3.33 -24.08 10.68
CA LEU A 314 3.31 -23.89 9.23
C LEU A 314 3.58 -22.45 8.76
N GLY A 315 3.52 -21.42 9.61
CA GLY A 315 3.82 -20.02 9.23
C GLY A 315 5.24 -19.56 9.56
N GLY A 316 5.66 -18.43 8.97
CA GLY A 316 6.93 -17.75 9.26
C GLY A 316 8.16 -18.48 8.74
N GLN A 317 8.01 -19.32 7.70
CA GLN A 317 9.08 -20.13 7.18
C GLN A 317 9.94 -19.35 6.17
N SER A 318 11.24 -19.66 6.11
CA SER A 318 12.07 -19.24 4.99
C SER A 318 11.87 -20.24 3.84
N CYS A 319 11.25 -19.77 2.76
CA CYS A 319 10.93 -20.55 1.58
C CYS A 319 11.97 -20.33 0.47
N PRO A 320 12.22 -21.36 -0.37
CA PRO A 320 13.17 -21.27 -1.47
C PRO A 320 12.79 -20.24 -2.55
#